data_AF-A0A2G9SDC7-F1
#
_entry.id   AF-A0A2G9SDC7-F1
#
_cell.length_a   1.000
_cell.length_b   1.000
_cell.length_c   1.000
_cell.angle_alpha   90.00
_cell.angle_beta   90.00
_cell.angle_gamma   90.00
#
_symmetry.space_group_name_H-M   'P 1'
#
loop_
_entity.id
_entity.type
_entity.pdbx_description
1 polymer ?
#
loop_
_entity_poly.entity_id
_entity_poly.type
_entity_poly.pdbx_seq_one_letter_code
_entity_poly.pdbx_strand_id
1 'polypeptide(L)'
;MWYEILPGYAIMTACLMVPGLSTILVHRYAFGKDKRVARYPYQWYLMERDRRISGEQRWFKSKVSNSCCMQHNLKISALYITS
;
A
#
# COMPACT_ATOMS: atom_id res chain seq x y z
N MET A 1 -25.20 31.45 3.19
CA MET A 1 -26.29 30.85 3.98
C MET A 1 -26.34 29.33 3.82
N TRP A 2 -26.40 28.75 2.62
CA TRP A 2 -26.27 27.29 2.44
C TRP A 2 -24.82 26.76 2.33
N TYR A 3 -23.86 27.58 1.89
CA TYR A 3 -22.47 27.17 1.67
C TYR A 3 -21.63 27.06 2.95
N GLU A 4 -22.14 27.54 4.09
CA GLU A 4 -21.49 27.47 5.41
C GLU A 4 -21.34 26.02 5.93
N ILE A 5 -22.16 25.07 5.44
CA ILE A 5 -22.06 23.66 5.83
C ILE A 5 -21.02 22.87 5.01
N LEU A 6 -20.69 23.35 3.80
CA LEU A 6 -19.70 22.73 2.93
C LEU A 6 -18.29 22.64 3.55
N PRO A 7 -17.74 23.67 4.24
CA PRO A 7 -16.43 23.56 4.86
C PRO A 7 -16.41 22.50 5.98
N GLY A 8 -17.49 22.36 6.75
CA GLY A 8 -17.60 21.32 7.77
C GLY A 8 -17.54 19.91 7.16
N TYR A 9 -18.27 19.69 6.06
CA TYR A 9 -18.26 18.42 5.35
C TYR A 9 -16.93 18.13 4.63
N ALA A 10 -16.28 19.16 4.07
CA ALA A 10 -14.97 19.04 3.43
C ALA A 10 -13.88 18.62 4.44
N ILE A 11 -13.88 19.19 5.65
CA ILE A 11 -12.90 18.84 6.68
C ILE A 11 -13.13 17.42 7.20
N MET A 12 -14.39 17.02 7.41
CA MET A 12 -14.71 15.64 7.82
C MET A 12 -14.28 14.60 6.79
N THR A 13 -14.56 14.84 5.51
CA THR A 13 -14.16 13.94 4.42
C THR A 13 -12.64 13.88 4.26
N ALA A 14 -11.95 15.02 4.33
CA ALA A 14 -10.49 15.05 4.32
C ALA A 14 -9.88 14.26 5.48
N CYS A 15 -10.39 14.44 6.70
CA CYS A 15 -9.91 13.72 7.89
C CYS A 15 -10.07 12.20 7.76
N LEU A 16 -11.17 11.73 7.15
CA LEU A 16 -11.39 10.30 6.90
C LEU A 16 -10.57 9.74 5.73
N MET A 17 -10.21 10.58 4.75
CA MET A 17 -9.37 10.17 3.62
C MET A 17 -7.89 10.00 4.01
N VAL A 18 -7.39 10.82 4.94
CA VAL A 18 -5.99 10.79 5.42
C VAL A 18 -5.53 9.39 5.86
N PRO A 19 -6.25 8.63 6.71
CA PRO A 19 -5.81 7.28 7.11
C PRO A 19 -5.81 6.28 5.95
N GLY A 20 -6.71 6.42 4.96
CA GLY A 20 -6.74 5.57 3.77
C GLY A 20 -5.49 5.78 2.91
N LEU A 21 -5.12 7.03 2.66
CA LEU A 21 -3.92 7.36 1.90
C LEU A 21 -2.64 6.99 2.65
N SER A 22 -2.59 7.26 3.97
CA SER A 22 -1.41 6.96 4.77
C SER A 22 -1.11 5.46 4.80
N THR A 23 -2.12 4.60 4.96
CA THR A 23 -1.93 3.14 5.00
C THR A 23 -1.45 2.58 3.66
N ILE A 24 -1.94 3.07 2.53
CA ILE A 24 -1.48 2.66 1.19
C ILE A 24 0.00 3.03 1.00
N LEU A 25 0.39 4.25 1.36
CA LEU A 25 1.77 4.72 1.22
C LEU A 25 2.72 3.97 2.14
N VAL A 26 2.33 3.76 3.41
CA VAL A 26 3.14 3.00 4.38
C VAL A 26 3.28 1.54 3.94
N HIS A 27 2.23 0.91 3.41
CA HIS A 27 2.32 -0.46 2.90
C HIS A 27 3.24 -0.58 1.68
N ARG A 28 3.16 0.39 0.76
CA ARG A 28 4.08 0.46 -0.40
C ARG A 28 5.53 0.69 0.03
N TYR A 29 5.77 1.55 1.03
CA TYR A 29 7.11 1.84 1.54
C TYR A 29 7.71 0.66 2.31
N ALA A 30 6.95 0.06 3.23
CA ALA A 30 7.46 -0.98 4.12
C ALA A 30 7.70 -2.33 3.43
N PHE A 31 6.87 -2.69 2.44
CA PHE A 31 6.91 -4.02 1.82
C PHE A 31 7.29 -4.01 0.34
N GLY A 32 7.27 -2.85 -0.33
CA GLY A 32 7.58 -2.70 -1.75
C GLY A 32 6.58 -3.36 -2.72
N LYS A 33 5.57 -4.06 -2.18
CA LYS A 33 4.46 -4.73 -2.87
C LYS A 33 3.23 -4.65 -1.96
N ASP A 34 2.06 -4.95 -2.50
CA ASP A 34 0.84 -4.98 -1.69
C ASP A 34 0.97 -5.97 -0.53
N LYS A 35 0.47 -5.56 0.64
CA LYS A 35 0.52 -6.38 1.85
C LYS A 35 -0.28 -7.67 1.61
N ARG A 36 0.41 -8.82 1.68
CA ARG A 36 -0.27 -10.13 1.65
C ARG A 36 -1.14 -10.28 2.91
N VAL A 37 -2.42 -10.55 2.72
CA VAL A 37 -3.37 -10.84 3.80
C VAL A 37 -3.49 -12.36 3.95
N ALA A 38 -3.06 -12.91 5.09
CA ALA A 38 -3.27 -14.30 5.41
C ALA A 38 -4.59 -14.50 6.14
N ARG A 39 -5.65 -14.74 5.37
CA ARG A 39 -6.99 -15.08 5.86
C ARG A 39 -7.08 -16.56 6.26
N TYR A 40 -6.31 -17.42 5.59
CA TYR A 40 -6.32 -18.87 5.79
C TYR A 40 -4.97 -19.39 6.30
N PRO A 41 -4.94 -20.52 7.05
CA PRO A 41 -3.70 -21.07 7.60
C PRO A 41 -2.69 -21.48 6.53
N TYR A 42 -3.18 -21.93 5.36
CA TYR A 42 -2.34 -22.22 4.21
C TYR A 42 -1.56 -20.99 3.71
N GLN A 43 -2.18 -19.81 3.71
CA GLN A 43 -1.51 -18.57 3.31
C GLN A 43 -0.42 -18.17 4.32
N TRP A 44 -0.65 -18.43 5.61
CA TRP A 44 0.37 -18.24 6.64
C TRP A 44 1.57 -19.17 6.44
N TYR A 45 1.32 -20.45 6.17
CA TYR A 45 2.36 -21.43 5.88
C TYR A 45 3.25 -20.99 4.71
N LEU A 46 2.65 -20.45 3.64
CA LEU A 46 3.39 -19.92 2.49
C LEU A 46 4.20 -18.66 2.83
N MET A 47 3.68 -17.74 3.65
CA MET A 47 4.44 -16.56 4.09
C MET A 47 5.66 -16.95 4.94
N GLU A 48 5.49 -17.94 5.81
CA GLU A 48 6.54 -18.43 6.69
C GLU A 48 7.61 -19.20 5.90
N ARG A 49 7.20 -19.93 4.86
CA ARG A 49 8.10 -20.56 3.89
C ARG A 49 8.95 -19.52 3.17
N ASP A 50 8.33 -18.47 2.64
CA ASP A 50 9.04 -17.38 1.97
C ASP A 50 10.03 -16.70 2.94
N ARG A 51 9.63 -16.45 4.20
CA ARG A 51 10.50 -15.90 5.25
C ARG A 51 11.78 -16.71 5.45
N ARG A 52 11.68 -18.04 5.48
CA ARG A 52 12.82 -18.97 5.65
C ARG A 52 13.71 -19.00 4.40
N ILE A 53 13.11 -19.04 3.21
CA ILE A 53 13.84 -19.09 1.92
C ILE A 53 14.58 -17.78 1.66
N SER A 54 14.06 -16.64 2.08
CA SER A 54 14.65 -15.32 1.84
C SER A 54 16.02 -15.12 2.52
N GLY A 55 16.37 -15.90 3.54
CA GLY A 55 17.66 -15.84 4.26
C GLY A 55 17.85 -14.61 5.16
N GLU A 56 17.14 -13.51 4.87
CA GLU A 56 17.13 -12.28 5.66
C GLU A 56 15.95 -12.18 6.64
N GLN A 57 15.27 -13.29 6.95
CA GLN A 57 14.06 -13.36 7.79
C GLN A 57 12.91 -12.42 7.36
N ARG A 58 12.93 -11.91 6.13
CA ARG A 58 11.95 -10.97 5.56
C ARG A 58 11.17 -11.62 4.43
N TRP A 59 9.86 -11.85 4.64
CA TRP A 59 8.98 -12.55 3.69
C TRP A 59 8.67 -11.78 2.40
N PHE A 60 8.79 -10.45 2.39
CA PHE A 60 8.48 -9.64 1.20
C PHE A 60 9.60 -9.66 0.14
N LYS A 61 10.82 -10.06 0.51
CA LYS A 61 11.95 -10.20 -0.42
C LYS A 61 11.85 -11.54 -1.16
N SER A 62 11.33 -11.50 -2.38
CA SER A 62 11.32 -12.65 -3.29
C SER A 62 12.71 -12.93 -3.85
N LYS A 63 13.16 -14.20 -3.84
CA LYS A 63 14.45 -14.62 -4.41
C LYS A 63 14.49 -14.59 -5.95
N VAL A 64 13.37 -14.91 -6.58
CA VAL A 64 13.22 -14.89 -8.04
C VAL A 64 12.62 -13.53 -8.40
N SER A 65 13.48 -12.64 -8.93
CA SER A 65 13.25 -11.37 -9.64
C SER A 65 11.86 -10.73 -9.51
N ASN A 66 11.79 -9.50 -8.98
CA ASN A 66 10.64 -8.60 -9.19
C ASN A 66 11.03 -7.12 -9.03
N SER A 67 11.98 -6.65 -9.84
CA SER A 67 12.18 -5.21 -10.07
C SER A 67 11.04 -4.59 -10.91
N CYS A 68 10.04 -5.37 -11.35
CA CYS A 68 9.05 -4.94 -12.34
C CYS A 68 7.87 -4.11 -11.79
N CYS A 69 7.50 -4.22 -10.51
CA CYS A 69 6.28 -3.55 -10.03
C CYS A 69 6.47 -2.09 -9.60
N MET A 70 7.70 -1.64 -9.35
CA MET A 70 7.99 -0.27 -8.90
C MET A 70 8.07 0.77 -10.04
N GLN A 71 8.39 0.36 -11.27
CA GLN A 71 8.65 1.33 -12.35
C GLN A 71 7.38 1.81 -13.08
N HIS A 72 6.28 1.04 -13.08
CA HIS A 72 5.12 1.37 -13.91
C HIS A 72 4.08 2.27 -13.22
N ASN A 73 4.06 2.35 -11.88
CA ASN A 73 3.04 3.10 -11.14
C ASN A 73 3.43 4.52 -10.72
N LEU A 74 4.72 4.87 -10.68
CA LEU A 74 5.16 6.25 -10.45
C LEU A 74 4.85 7.18 -11.64
N LYS A 75 4.78 6.65 -12.87
CA LYS A 75 4.40 7.44 -14.07
C LYS A 75 2.92 7.82 -14.09
N ILE A 76 2.03 6.97 -13.59
CA ILE A 76 0.57 7.23 -13.58
C ILE A 76 0.21 8.23 -12.47
N SER A 77 0.90 8.17 -11.33
CA SER A 77 0.65 9.04 -10.18
C SER A 77 1.16 10.48 -10.39
N ALA A 78 2.25 10.66 -11.15
CA ALA A 78 2.73 11.99 -11.53
C ALA A 78 1.81 12.70 -12.53
N LEU A 79 1.06 11.95 -13.35
CA LEU A 79 0.16 12.49 -14.37
C LEU A 79 -1.18 12.98 -13.81
N TYR A 80 -1.59 12.49 -12.64
CA TYR A 80 -2.82 12.90 -11.95
C TYR A 80 -2.66 14.12 -11.03
N ILE A 81 -1.43 14.63 -10.86
CA ILE A 81 -1.13 15.78 -10.00
C ILE A 81 -0.79 17.04 -10.84
N THR A 82 -0.52 16.88 -12.14
CA THR A 82 -0.17 17.99 -13.07
C THR A 82 -1.24 18.29 -14.12
N SER A 83 -2.48 17.81 -13.95
CA SER A 83 -3.66 18.19 -14.73
C SER A 83 -4.77 18.63 -13.79
#